data_AF-A0A8S4RRT7-F1
#
_entry.id   AF-A0A8S4RRT7-F1
#
_cell.length_a   1.000
_cell.length_b   1.000
_cell.length_c   1.000
_cell.angle_alpha   90.00
_cell.angle_beta   90.00
_cell.angle_gamma   90.00
#
_symmetry.space_group_name_H-M   'P 1'
#
loop_
_entity.id
_entity.type
_entity.pdbx_description
1 polymer ?
#
loop_
_entity_poly.entity_id
_entity_poly.type
_entity_poly.pdbx_seq_one_letter_code
_entity_poly.pdbx_strand_id
1 'polypeptide(L)'
;MEADSTTYESNPKSQNNEIYLPFSTSPGNLNLLKEFISNEGGRNLESQLVGRLQSFGLLPTNITCPTNGSDCKVICKSARVIDRVQWVCEGCSKRLPIRTGSFFFKLQCSILQTLQLILAWCEDTDTMAAAQYFDVKPRVAISIYDKLDSLAINELKKSKLGGENAVVLSEIYPDCLNRLSPDTTDQPHVHRILMIADTKHIPTHYRLHVIQDDLKKPQSNYDQSLSKEIEQVLSTETEAQSMLVMGNNVPIDGTVPLQQLTQHCDTDMQHFLTSRIWSQALTLCSASRDFCAGTPTHVCANTVQKYLDTSLYRLRYGDGFYDHILRIISNEFTQNGLTS
;
A
#
# COMPACT_ATOMS: atom_id res chain seq x y z
N MET A 1 -45.05 -15.03 37.81
CA MET A 1 -45.88 -14.91 36.60
C MET A 1 -46.10 -13.42 36.46
N GLU A 2 -45.53 -12.70 35.51
CA GLU A 2 -45.27 -12.98 34.09
C GLU A 2 -43.86 -12.51 33.67
N ALA A 3 -43.39 -12.97 32.52
CA ALA A 3 -42.17 -12.49 31.88
C ALA A 3 -42.54 -11.79 30.57
N ASP A 4 -42.11 -10.54 30.42
CA ASP A 4 -42.23 -9.76 29.19
C ASP A 4 -41.38 -10.40 28.08
N SER A 5 -42.08 -10.87 27.04
CA SER A 5 -41.49 -11.30 25.78
C SER A 5 -41.62 -10.16 24.77
N THR A 6 -40.51 -9.53 24.42
CA THR A 6 -40.41 -8.64 23.25
C THR A 6 -39.30 -9.14 22.33
N THR A 7 -39.58 -10.23 21.62
CA THR A 7 -38.80 -10.61 20.44
C THR A 7 -39.39 -9.89 19.22
N TYR A 8 -38.66 -8.91 18.70
CA TYR A 8 -38.92 -8.32 17.39
C TYR A 8 -38.51 -9.34 16.32
N GLU A 9 -39.48 -10.09 15.79
CA GLU A 9 -39.31 -10.82 14.54
C GLU A 9 -39.25 -9.83 13.37
N SER A 10 -38.05 -9.71 12.78
CA SER A 10 -37.84 -8.89 11.59
C SER A 10 -38.04 -9.76 10.35
N ASN A 11 -39.12 -9.49 9.63
CA ASN A 11 -39.50 -10.11 8.36
C ASN A 11 -38.44 -9.83 7.24
N PRO A 12 -38.19 -10.75 6.30
CA PRO A 12 -37.15 -10.60 5.28
C PRO A 12 -37.71 -9.81 4.09
N LYS A 13 -37.16 -8.62 3.83
CA LYS A 13 -37.44 -7.85 2.61
C LYS A 13 -36.16 -7.67 1.80
N SER A 14 -36.15 -8.31 0.62
CA SER A 14 -35.42 -7.97 -0.60
C SER A 14 -33.94 -7.60 -0.48
N GLN A 15 -33.08 -8.56 -0.81
CA GLN A 15 -31.62 -8.42 -1.00
C GLN A 15 -31.28 -7.47 -2.16
N ASN A 16 -31.14 -6.18 -1.87
CA ASN A 16 -30.19 -5.33 -2.58
C ASN A 16 -28.97 -5.19 -1.66
N ASN A 17 -28.03 -6.13 -1.75
CA ASN A 17 -26.76 -6.10 -1.02
C ASN A 17 -25.79 -5.09 -1.67
N GLU A 18 -26.21 -3.84 -1.85
CA GLU A 18 -25.27 -2.79 -2.22
C GLU A 18 -24.44 -2.43 -0.97
N ILE A 19 -23.18 -2.86 -0.98
CA ILE A 19 -22.19 -2.38 -0.03
C ILE A 19 -21.99 -0.90 -0.31
N TYR A 20 -22.45 -0.04 0.59
CA TYR A 20 -22.14 1.37 0.57
C TYR A 20 -20.83 1.58 1.35
N LEU A 21 -19.84 2.24 0.75
CA LEU A 21 -18.59 2.62 1.41
C LEU A 21 -18.50 4.15 1.44
N PRO A 22 -17.89 4.77 2.47
CA PRO A 22 -17.83 6.22 2.59
C PRO A 22 -16.71 6.84 1.73
N PHE A 23 -16.12 6.04 0.84
CA PHE A 23 -15.00 6.41 -0.02
C PHE A 23 -15.20 5.83 -1.41
N SER A 24 -14.60 6.47 -2.40
CA SER A 24 -14.57 5.97 -3.78
C SER A 24 -13.87 4.62 -3.81
N THR A 25 -14.43 3.65 -4.51
CA THR A 25 -13.86 2.30 -4.60
C THR A 25 -13.81 1.86 -6.06
N SER A 26 -12.67 1.32 -6.46
CA SER A 26 -12.52 0.74 -7.79
C SER A 26 -13.48 -0.45 -7.97
N PRO A 27 -14.19 -0.57 -9.11
CA PRO A 27 -15.24 -1.58 -9.28
C PRO A 27 -14.76 -3.02 -9.09
N GLY A 28 -13.60 -3.39 -9.63
CA GLY A 28 -12.99 -4.71 -9.45
C GLY A 28 -12.60 -4.99 -8.00
N ASN A 29 -12.00 -4.03 -7.30
CA ASN A 29 -11.68 -4.16 -5.87
C ASN A 29 -12.95 -4.39 -5.02
N LEU A 30 -14.02 -3.62 -5.29
CA LEU A 30 -15.30 -3.79 -4.60
C LEU A 30 -15.95 -5.14 -4.90
N ASN A 31 -15.89 -5.60 -6.16
CA ASN A 31 -16.44 -6.88 -6.56
C ASN A 31 -15.74 -8.05 -5.84
N LEU A 32 -14.41 -8.00 -5.71
CA LEU A 32 -13.68 -9.03 -4.96
C LEU A 32 -14.09 -9.06 -3.48
N LEU A 33 -14.28 -7.90 -2.83
CA LEU A 33 -14.81 -7.89 -1.46
C LEU A 33 -16.22 -8.51 -1.40
N LYS A 34 -17.09 -8.18 -2.37
CA LYS A 34 -18.44 -8.77 -2.48
C LYS A 34 -18.39 -10.28 -2.64
N GLU A 35 -17.47 -10.81 -3.45
CA GLU A 35 -17.27 -12.25 -3.61
C GLU A 35 -16.93 -12.91 -2.27
N PHE A 36 -16.01 -12.33 -1.48
CA PHE A 36 -15.68 -12.85 -0.16
C PHE A 36 -16.87 -12.89 0.81
N ILE A 37 -17.76 -11.90 0.74
CA ILE A 37 -18.88 -11.75 1.70
C ILE A 37 -20.23 -12.17 1.14
N SER A 38 -20.27 -12.71 -0.08
CA SER A 38 -21.51 -13.20 -0.69
C SER A 38 -22.10 -14.32 0.15
N ASN A 39 -23.40 -14.28 0.43
CA ASN A 39 -24.06 -15.34 1.18
C ASN A 39 -24.68 -16.32 0.20
N GLU A 40 -23.95 -17.37 -0.14
CA GLU A 40 -24.39 -18.37 -1.11
C GLU A 40 -24.54 -19.73 -0.40
N GLY A 41 -25.80 -20.14 -0.20
CA GLY A 41 -26.15 -21.45 0.35
C GLY A 41 -26.55 -21.47 1.83
N GLY A 42 -26.63 -22.68 2.40
CA GLY A 42 -27.20 -22.92 3.74
C GLY A 42 -26.21 -22.88 4.92
N ARG A 43 -24.93 -22.54 4.70
CA ARG A 43 -23.92 -22.42 5.77
C ARG A 43 -23.92 -21.00 6.35
N ASN A 44 -23.45 -20.81 7.58
CA ASN A 44 -23.28 -19.47 8.14
C ASN A 44 -22.22 -18.66 7.35
N LEU A 45 -22.44 -17.35 7.23
CA LEU A 45 -21.61 -16.45 6.44
C LEU A 45 -20.13 -16.50 6.85
N GLU A 46 -19.84 -16.57 8.15
CA GLU A 46 -18.46 -16.59 8.64
C GLU A 46 -17.70 -17.87 8.24
N SER A 47 -18.39 -19.02 8.20
CA SER A 47 -17.75 -20.25 7.70
C SER A 47 -17.54 -20.21 6.19
N GLN A 48 -18.43 -19.56 5.43
CA GLN A 48 -18.24 -19.34 4.00
C GLN A 48 -17.04 -18.42 3.75
N LEU A 49 -16.96 -17.30 4.47
CA LEU A 49 -15.83 -16.35 4.42
C LEU A 49 -14.52 -17.07 4.71
N VAL A 50 -14.45 -17.86 5.78
CA VAL A 50 -13.24 -18.63 6.14
C VAL A 50 -12.86 -19.61 5.03
N GLY A 51 -13.83 -20.33 4.45
CA GLY A 51 -13.57 -21.24 3.33
C GLY A 51 -13.02 -20.54 2.09
N ARG A 52 -13.54 -19.35 1.76
CA ARG A 52 -13.03 -18.53 0.65
C ARG A 52 -11.61 -18.02 0.92
N LEU A 53 -11.35 -17.53 2.14
CA LEU A 53 -10.02 -17.07 2.52
C LEU A 53 -8.99 -18.20 2.57
N GLN A 54 -9.39 -19.40 2.95
CA GLN A 54 -8.54 -20.60 2.86
C GLN A 54 -8.24 -20.97 1.42
N SER A 55 -9.24 -20.89 0.54
CA SER A 55 -9.08 -21.16 -0.90
C SER A 55 -8.19 -20.12 -1.58
N PHE A 56 -8.24 -18.86 -1.13
CA PHE A 56 -7.36 -17.79 -1.59
C PHE A 56 -5.95 -17.88 -0.98
N GLY A 57 -5.77 -18.66 0.09
CA GLY A 57 -4.49 -18.79 0.80
C GLY A 57 -4.22 -17.68 1.83
N LEU A 58 -5.24 -16.90 2.20
CA LEU A 58 -5.16 -15.86 3.26
C LEU A 58 -5.29 -16.45 4.68
N LEU A 59 -5.81 -17.67 4.78
CA LEU A 59 -5.85 -18.48 6.00
C LEU A 59 -5.31 -19.87 5.71
N PRO A 60 -4.63 -20.53 6.66
CA PRO A 60 -4.25 -21.93 6.47
C PRO A 60 -5.46 -22.84 6.32
N THR A 61 -5.37 -23.81 5.41
CA THR A 61 -6.38 -24.87 5.25
C THR A 61 -6.27 -25.91 6.37
N ASN A 62 -5.07 -26.10 6.91
CA ASN A 62 -4.75 -27.01 8.01
C ASN A 62 -3.73 -26.35 8.94
N ILE A 63 -3.75 -26.72 10.22
CA ILE A 63 -2.71 -26.33 11.18
C ILE A 63 -2.27 -27.53 12.02
N THR A 64 -1.03 -27.52 12.49
CA THR A 64 -0.51 -28.54 13.40
C THR A 64 -0.98 -28.26 14.82
N CYS A 65 -1.30 -29.32 15.56
CA CYS A 65 -1.59 -29.19 16.97
C CYS A 65 -0.30 -28.88 17.73
N PRO A 66 -0.24 -27.83 18.56
CA PRO A 66 0.96 -27.46 19.31
C PRO A 66 1.32 -28.46 20.41
N THR A 67 0.44 -29.42 20.74
CA THR A 67 0.77 -30.56 21.61
C THR A 67 1.48 -31.67 20.85
N ASN A 68 1.34 -31.73 19.52
CA ASN A 68 1.98 -32.67 18.60
C ASN A 68 1.93 -34.15 19.03
N GLY A 69 0.80 -34.59 19.60
CA GLY A 69 0.58 -36.00 19.94
C GLY A 69 0.13 -36.81 18.72
N SER A 70 0.34 -38.13 18.75
CA SER A 70 -0.02 -39.05 17.65
C SER A 70 -1.49 -39.01 17.24
N ASP A 71 -2.40 -38.73 18.19
CA ASP A 71 -3.85 -38.67 17.94
C ASP A 71 -4.36 -37.25 17.68
N CYS A 72 -3.46 -36.27 17.51
CA CYS A 72 -3.85 -34.88 17.34
C CYS A 72 -4.30 -34.58 15.91
N LYS A 73 -5.61 -34.46 15.71
CA LYS A 73 -6.22 -33.94 14.49
C LYS A 73 -6.91 -32.61 14.75
N VAL A 74 -6.54 -31.54 14.03
CA VAL A 74 -7.13 -30.20 14.20
C VAL A 74 -8.21 -29.97 13.16
N ILE A 75 -9.39 -29.53 13.59
CA ILE A 75 -10.52 -29.21 12.73
C ILE A 75 -11.12 -27.84 13.07
N CYS A 76 -11.78 -27.22 12.10
CA CYS A 76 -12.48 -25.95 12.30
C CYS A 76 -13.89 -26.21 12.88
N LYS A 77 -14.24 -25.54 13.98
CA LYS A 77 -15.57 -25.61 14.60
C LYS A 77 -16.13 -24.21 14.87
N SER A 78 -17.45 -24.11 14.87
CA SER A 78 -18.15 -22.90 15.35
C SER A 78 -17.85 -22.64 16.83
N ALA A 79 -17.75 -21.36 17.20
CA ALA A 79 -17.38 -20.94 18.55
C ALA A 79 -17.94 -19.55 18.89
N ARG A 80 -18.12 -19.26 20.18
CA ARG A 80 -18.52 -17.92 20.67
C ARG A 80 -17.30 -17.00 20.80
N VAL A 81 -16.64 -16.74 19.68
CA VAL A 81 -15.48 -15.84 19.54
C VAL A 81 -15.76 -14.81 18.44
N ILE A 82 -14.90 -13.80 18.28
CA ILE A 82 -15.08 -12.70 17.32
C ILE A 82 -15.40 -13.21 15.90
N ASP A 83 -14.65 -14.19 15.39
CA ASP A 83 -14.85 -14.73 14.03
C ASP A 83 -15.89 -15.85 13.95
N ARG A 84 -16.56 -16.15 15.06
CA ARG A 84 -17.55 -17.24 15.20
C ARG A 84 -17.05 -18.65 14.88
N VAL A 85 -15.77 -18.82 14.56
CA VAL A 85 -15.10 -20.10 14.33
C VAL A 85 -13.71 -20.13 14.95
N GLN A 86 -13.21 -21.33 15.25
CA GLN A 86 -11.85 -21.55 15.76
C GLN A 86 -11.36 -22.96 15.39
N TRP A 87 -10.05 -23.15 15.47
CA TRP A 87 -9.44 -24.47 15.40
C TRP A 87 -9.59 -25.21 16.72
N VAL A 88 -9.91 -26.51 16.66
CA VAL A 88 -10.01 -27.40 17.81
C VAL A 88 -9.34 -28.73 17.47
N CYS A 89 -8.39 -29.15 18.30
CA CYS A 89 -7.82 -30.49 18.22
C CYS A 89 -8.79 -31.52 18.81
N GLU A 90 -9.14 -32.56 18.06
CA GLU A 90 -10.02 -33.63 18.54
C GLU A 90 -9.33 -34.58 19.53
N GLY A 91 -8.00 -34.71 19.46
CA GLY A 91 -7.22 -35.56 20.36
C GLY A 91 -7.02 -34.92 21.74
N CYS A 92 -6.37 -33.75 21.80
CA CYS A 92 -6.04 -33.08 23.07
C CYS A 92 -7.02 -31.97 23.48
N SER A 93 -8.10 -31.74 22.72
CA SER A 93 -9.09 -30.67 22.97
C SER A 93 -8.57 -29.23 22.96
N LYS A 94 -7.29 -29.01 22.61
CA LYS A 94 -6.68 -27.68 22.55
C LYS A 94 -7.32 -26.84 21.45
N ARG A 95 -7.53 -25.55 21.75
CA ARG A 95 -8.19 -24.59 20.87
C ARG A 95 -7.20 -23.54 20.40
N LEU A 96 -7.33 -23.12 19.15
CA LEU A 96 -6.51 -22.07 18.56
C LEU A 96 -7.39 -21.12 17.74
N PRO A 97 -7.07 -19.81 17.67
CA PRO A 97 -7.78 -18.89 16.80
C PRO A 97 -7.72 -19.34 15.34
N ILE A 98 -8.81 -19.20 14.58
CA ILE A 98 -8.85 -19.55 13.14
C ILE A 98 -7.73 -18.85 12.33
N ARG A 99 -7.30 -17.68 12.83
CA ARG A 99 -6.27 -16.81 12.27
C ARG A 99 -4.83 -17.29 12.46
N THR A 100 -4.61 -18.38 13.20
CA THR A 100 -3.25 -18.88 13.47
C THR A 100 -2.51 -19.15 12.15
N GLY A 101 -1.28 -18.65 11.99
CA GLY A 101 -0.51 -18.80 10.74
C GLY A 101 -0.98 -17.90 9.59
N SER A 102 -1.50 -16.71 9.90
CA SER A 102 -1.95 -15.74 8.88
C SER A 102 -1.71 -14.30 9.30
N PHE A 103 -1.87 -13.39 8.35
CA PHE A 103 -1.85 -11.94 8.57
C PHE A 103 -2.83 -11.46 9.65
N PHE A 104 -3.98 -12.14 9.77
CA PHE A 104 -5.04 -11.77 10.70
C PHE A 104 -4.70 -12.09 12.16
N PHE A 105 -3.63 -12.86 12.41
CA PHE A 105 -3.26 -13.31 13.74
C PHE A 105 -3.04 -12.13 14.70
N LYS A 106 -3.64 -12.22 15.90
CA LYS A 106 -3.60 -11.19 16.98
C LYS A 106 -4.25 -9.83 16.67
N LEU A 107 -4.89 -9.64 15.51
CA LEU A 107 -5.68 -8.43 15.26
C LEU A 107 -6.94 -8.41 16.16
N GLN A 108 -7.24 -7.26 16.76
CA GLN A 108 -8.35 -7.10 17.72
C GLN A 108 -9.65 -6.56 17.07
N CYS A 109 -9.89 -6.95 15.82
CA CYS A 109 -11.11 -6.70 15.05
C CYS A 109 -11.47 -7.98 14.28
N SER A 110 -12.67 -8.12 13.74
CA SER A 110 -13.08 -9.30 12.96
C SER A 110 -12.26 -9.43 11.65
N ILE A 111 -12.21 -10.65 11.09
CA ILE A 111 -11.62 -10.88 9.77
C ILE A 111 -12.28 -9.99 8.70
N LEU A 112 -13.61 -9.86 8.73
CA LEU A 112 -14.34 -9.00 7.80
C LEU A 112 -13.89 -7.54 7.91
N GLN A 113 -13.82 -6.99 9.14
CA GLN A 113 -13.32 -5.64 9.37
C GLN A 113 -11.88 -5.47 8.88
N THR A 114 -11.05 -6.52 9.00
CA THR A 114 -9.67 -6.47 8.50
C THR A 114 -9.66 -6.40 6.97
N LEU A 115 -10.46 -7.21 6.28
CA LEU A 115 -10.59 -7.15 4.81
C LEU A 115 -11.08 -5.79 4.32
N GLN A 116 -12.05 -5.20 5.02
CA GLN A 116 -12.57 -3.87 4.75
C GLN A 116 -11.52 -2.77 4.95
N LEU A 117 -10.69 -2.87 5.99
CA LEU A 117 -9.57 -1.94 6.20
C LEU A 117 -8.46 -2.11 5.17
N ILE A 118 -8.17 -3.34 4.72
CA ILE A 118 -7.22 -3.56 3.62
C ILE A 118 -7.76 -2.92 2.34
N LEU A 119 -9.06 -3.06 2.04
CA LEU A 119 -9.69 -2.40 0.89
C LEU A 119 -9.59 -0.88 1.02
N ALA A 120 -9.94 -0.30 2.17
CA ALA A 120 -9.84 1.14 2.40
C ALA A 120 -8.41 1.67 2.20
N TRP A 121 -7.40 0.92 2.67
CA TRP A 121 -5.99 1.24 2.42
C TRP A 121 -5.63 1.17 0.92
N CYS A 122 -6.17 0.20 0.18
CA CYS A 122 -5.96 0.09 -1.27
C CYS A 122 -6.54 1.28 -2.04
N GLU A 123 -7.65 1.84 -1.57
CA GLU A 123 -8.33 3.00 -2.16
C GLU A 123 -7.81 4.35 -1.58
N ASP A 124 -6.64 4.36 -0.95
CA ASP A 124 -6.02 5.56 -0.33
C ASP A 124 -6.95 6.31 0.65
N THR A 125 -7.79 5.57 1.37
CA THR A 125 -8.71 6.16 2.35
C THR A 125 -7.99 6.46 3.65
N ASP A 126 -8.27 7.63 4.23
CA ASP A 126 -7.77 8.02 5.55
C ASP A 126 -8.03 6.94 6.62
N THR A 127 -7.00 6.66 7.42
CA THR A 127 -7.02 5.57 8.39
C THR A 127 -8.09 5.80 9.46
N MET A 128 -8.28 7.04 9.90
CA MET A 128 -9.20 7.39 10.98
C MET A 128 -10.64 7.38 10.49
N ALA A 129 -10.89 7.89 9.28
CA ALA A 129 -12.18 7.79 8.62
C ALA A 129 -12.60 6.33 8.41
N ALA A 130 -11.70 5.47 7.91
CA ALA A 130 -11.96 4.05 7.74
C ALA A 130 -12.19 3.33 9.08
N ALA A 131 -11.37 3.62 10.09
CA ALA A 131 -11.51 3.05 11.43
C ALA A 131 -12.87 3.39 12.07
N GLN A 132 -13.28 4.66 11.97
CA GLN A 132 -14.57 5.11 12.47
C GLN A 132 -15.72 4.43 11.73
N TYR A 133 -15.65 4.35 10.41
CA TYR A 133 -16.72 3.79 9.60
C TYR A 133 -16.93 2.29 9.87
N PHE A 134 -15.86 1.51 9.98
CA PHE A 134 -15.95 0.06 10.23
C PHE A 134 -16.04 -0.32 11.72
N ASP A 135 -16.18 0.66 12.61
CA ASP A 135 -16.19 0.47 14.07
C ASP A 135 -14.97 -0.33 14.57
N VAL A 136 -13.79 0.08 14.10
CA VAL A 136 -12.50 -0.49 14.51
C VAL A 136 -11.73 0.53 15.33
N LYS A 137 -11.18 0.07 16.47
CA LYS A 137 -10.34 0.94 17.32
C LYS A 137 -9.19 1.55 16.49
N PRO A 138 -8.92 2.86 16.61
CA PRO A 138 -7.86 3.53 15.83
C PRO A 138 -6.50 2.84 15.88
N ARG A 139 -6.07 2.39 17.06
CA ARG A 139 -4.80 1.66 17.23
C ARG A 139 -4.72 0.37 16.40
N VAL A 140 -5.84 -0.32 16.22
CA VAL A 140 -5.92 -1.56 15.42
C VAL A 140 -5.87 -1.22 13.93
N ALA A 141 -6.60 -0.20 13.49
CA ALA A 141 -6.58 0.25 12.10
C ALA A 141 -5.20 0.75 11.68
N ILE A 142 -4.56 1.60 12.51
CA ILE A 142 -3.18 2.06 12.31
C ILE A 142 -2.22 0.87 12.20
N SER A 143 -2.33 -0.11 13.10
CA SER A 143 -1.48 -1.31 13.03
C SER A 143 -1.69 -2.13 11.75
N ILE A 144 -2.88 -2.12 11.15
CA ILE A 144 -3.14 -2.80 9.88
C ILE A 144 -2.52 -1.99 8.73
N TYR A 145 -2.77 -0.69 8.68
CA TYR A 145 -2.20 0.22 7.68
C TYR A 145 -0.66 0.19 7.70
N ASP A 146 -0.04 0.26 8.88
CA ASP A 146 1.41 0.18 9.03
C ASP A 146 2.01 -1.12 8.48
N LYS A 147 1.32 -2.25 8.66
CA LYS A 147 1.74 -3.53 8.08
C LYS A 147 1.63 -3.52 6.57
N LEU A 148 0.55 -2.98 6.01
CA LEU A 148 0.33 -2.88 4.57
C LEU A 148 1.34 -1.95 3.92
N ASP A 149 1.62 -0.81 4.54
CA ASP A 149 2.65 0.13 4.09
C ASP A 149 4.01 -0.55 4.05
N SER A 150 4.39 -1.26 5.13
CA SER A 150 5.66 -1.97 5.21
C SER A 150 5.79 -3.03 4.10
N LEU A 151 4.71 -3.79 3.86
CA LEU A 151 4.65 -4.81 2.82
C LEU A 151 4.79 -4.18 1.42
N ALA A 152 4.04 -3.10 1.13
CA ALA A 152 4.14 -2.40 -0.15
C ALA A 152 5.52 -1.78 -0.39
N ILE A 153 6.13 -1.17 0.62
CA ILE A 153 7.49 -0.61 0.54
C ILE A 153 8.51 -1.72 0.28
N ASN A 154 8.38 -2.86 0.95
CA ASN A 154 9.26 -4.01 0.73
C ASN A 154 9.13 -4.56 -0.69
N GLU A 155 7.91 -4.67 -1.22
CA GLU A 155 7.69 -5.08 -2.61
C GLU A 155 8.24 -4.08 -3.63
N LEU A 156 8.06 -2.77 -3.39
CA LEU A 156 8.61 -1.72 -4.24
C LEU A 156 10.13 -1.87 -4.38
N LYS A 157 10.82 -2.08 -3.24
CA LYS A 157 12.28 -2.24 -3.14
C LYS A 157 12.85 -3.48 -3.84
N LYS A 158 12.02 -4.46 -4.22
CA LYS A 158 12.48 -5.64 -4.97
C LYS A 158 12.85 -5.33 -6.42
N SER A 159 12.39 -4.20 -6.93
CA SER A 159 12.66 -3.76 -8.31
C SER A 159 13.59 -2.56 -8.31
N LYS A 160 14.33 -2.40 -9.40
CA LYS A 160 15.11 -1.20 -9.69
C LYS A 160 14.63 -0.60 -11.02
N LEU A 161 14.94 0.67 -11.24
CA LEU A 161 14.64 1.39 -12.46
C LEU A 161 15.75 1.21 -13.50
N GLY A 162 15.37 1.22 -14.78
CA GLY A 162 16.33 1.21 -15.88
C GLY A 162 16.87 -0.17 -16.26
N GLY A 163 18.18 -0.23 -16.55
CA GLY A 163 18.89 -1.38 -17.08
C GLY A 163 19.55 -1.10 -18.43
N GLU A 164 20.08 -2.13 -19.05
CA GLU A 164 20.70 -2.04 -20.38
C GLU A 164 19.71 -1.43 -21.40
N ASN A 165 20.18 -0.46 -22.18
CA ASN A 165 19.38 0.27 -23.18
C ASN A 165 18.17 1.05 -22.62
N ALA A 166 18.14 1.33 -21.32
CA ALA A 166 17.10 2.15 -20.70
C ALA A 166 17.65 3.51 -20.24
N VAL A 167 16.84 4.54 -20.44
CA VAL A 167 17.08 5.88 -19.88
C VAL A 167 16.35 5.99 -18.55
N VAL A 168 17.06 6.47 -17.53
CA VAL A 168 16.49 6.85 -16.24
C VAL A 168 16.61 8.37 -16.09
N LEU A 169 15.47 9.03 -16.02
CA LEU A 169 15.37 10.47 -15.85
C LEU A 169 15.30 10.83 -14.37
N SER A 170 15.84 11.98 -14.00
CA SER A 170 15.75 12.51 -12.63
C SER A 170 15.53 14.01 -12.62
N GLU A 171 14.58 14.45 -11.80
CA GLU A 171 14.21 15.84 -11.59
C GLU A 171 13.92 16.10 -10.12
N ILE A 172 14.06 17.36 -9.69
CA ILE A 172 13.76 17.76 -8.30
C ILE A 172 12.48 18.55 -8.29
N TYR A 173 11.47 18.05 -7.58
CA TYR A 173 10.25 18.78 -7.30
C TYR A 173 10.40 19.61 -6.02
N PRO A 174 9.88 20.85 -5.96
CA PRO A 174 9.13 21.58 -6.99
C PRO A 174 10.03 22.39 -7.96
N ASP A 175 11.35 22.25 -7.90
CA ASP A 175 12.31 23.06 -8.67
C ASP A 175 12.13 22.90 -10.19
N CYS A 176 11.70 21.73 -10.64
CA CYS A 176 11.40 21.41 -12.03
C CYS A 176 10.09 22.04 -12.57
N LEU A 177 9.27 22.63 -11.70
CA LEU A 177 8.08 23.37 -12.16
C LEU A 177 8.53 24.72 -12.72
N ASN A 178 8.37 24.92 -14.02
CA ASN A 178 8.50 26.24 -14.63
C ASN A 178 7.46 27.18 -14.00
N ARG A 179 7.87 27.97 -13.00
CA ARG A 179 7.03 28.94 -12.28
C ARG A 179 6.67 30.12 -13.20
N LEU A 180 5.75 29.87 -14.14
CA LEU A 180 5.31 30.85 -15.13
C LEU A 180 4.00 31.57 -14.73
N SER A 181 3.47 31.36 -13.53
CA SER A 181 2.30 32.11 -13.05
C SER A 181 2.49 32.63 -11.62
N PRO A 182 2.42 33.96 -11.39
CA PRO A 182 2.40 34.56 -10.07
C PRO A 182 1.06 34.34 -9.32
N ASP A 183 0.05 33.71 -9.94
CA ASP A 183 -1.31 33.59 -9.39
C ASP A 183 -1.71 32.16 -8.92
N THR A 184 -0.81 31.17 -8.97
CA THR A 184 -1.08 29.86 -8.35
C THR A 184 -0.71 29.90 -6.86
N THR A 185 -1.69 30.28 -6.04
CA THR A 185 -1.73 30.22 -4.56
C THR A 185 -0.46 29.68 -3.88
N ASP A 186 0.30 30.64 -3.36
CA ASP A 186 1.53 30.56 -2.57
C ASP A 186 1.43 29.63 -1.35
N GLN A 187 1.72 28.35 -1.51
CA GLN A 187 2.25 27.57 -0.40
C GLN A 187 3.56 26.89 -0.81
N PRO A 188 4.69 27.26 -0.17
CA PRO A 188 5.97 26.60 -0.43
C PRO A 188 5.83 25.12 -0.10
N HIS A 189 6.26 24.27 -1.03
CA HIS A 189 6.37 22.85 -0.75
C HIS A 189 7.41 22.64 0.32
N VAL A 190 7.00 22.01 1.43
CA VAL A 190 7.83 21.84 2.62
C VAL A 190 9.05 20.96 2.35
N HIS A 191 8.90 19.99 1.46
CA HIS A 191 9.93 19.04 1.09
C HIS A 191 10.27 19.13 -0.38
N ARG A 192 11.56 19.18 -0.70
CA ARG A 192 12.02 18.84 -2.04
C ARG A 192 12.03 17.32 -2.19
N ILE A 193 11.61 16.87 -3.36
CA ILE A 193 11.46 15.45 -3.68
C ILE A 193 12.25 15.18 -4.94
N LEU A 194 13.25 14.31 -4.85
CA LEU A 194 13.92 13.75 -6.01
C LEU A 194 12.96 12.76 -6.67
N MET A 195 12.56 13.05 -7.91
CA MET A 195 11.73 12.21 -8.74
C MET A 195 12.62 11.48 -9.73
N ILE A 196 12.48 10.16 -9.81
CA ILE A 196 13.24 9.30 -10.72
C ILE A 196 12.23 8.50 -11.53
N ALA A 197 12.38 8.47 -12.85
CA ALA A 197 11.49 7.76 -13.76
C ALA A 197 12.29 6.93 -14.77
N ASP A 198 11.83 5.73 -15.10
CA ASP A 198 12.40 4.97 -16.21
C ASP A 198 11.58 5.08 -17.50
N THR A 199 12.28 4.88 -18.62
CA THR A 199 11.66 4.82 -19.96
C THR A 199 11.38 3.39 -20.41
N LYS A 200 11.77 2.39 -19.59
CA LYS A 200 11.65 0.96 -19.88
C LYS A 200 10.23 0.45 -19.77
N HIS A 201 9.43 1.02 -18.87
CA HIS A 201 8.09 0.53 -18.57
C HIS A 201 7.01 1.50 -19.03
N ILE A 202 5.90 0.94 -19.55
CA ILE A 202 4.64 1.66 -19.78
C ILE A 202 3.54 0.83 -19.08
N PRO A 203 2.84 1.39 -18.07
CA PRO A 203 3.02 2.73 -17.49
C PRO A 203 4.39 2.92 -16.83
N THR A 204 4.87 4.17 -16.81
CA THR A 204 6.18 4.57 -16.28
C THR A 204 6.35 4.15 -14.83
N HIS A 205 7.51 3.59 -14.49
CA HIS A 205 7.86 3.31 -13.11
C HIS A 205 8.64 4.48 -12.51
N TYR A 206 8.34 4.77 -11.24
CA TYR A 206 8.98 5.87 -10.52
C TYR A 206 9.63 5.42 -9.22
N ARG A 207 10.54 6.26 -8.75
CA ARG A 207 10.97 6.37 -7.35
C ARG A 207 10.89 7.83 -6.94
N LEU A 208 10.38 8.07 -5.73
CA LEU A 208 10.24 9.40 -5.18
C LEU A 208 10.95 9.41 -3.83
N HIS A 209 11.87 10.35 -3.65
CA HIS A 209 12.71 10.43 -2.47
C HIS A 209 12.65 11.82 -1.86
N VAL A 210 12.19 11.91 -0.61
CA VAL A 210 12.23 13.13 0.18
C VAL A 210 13.67 13.44 0.55
N ILE A 211 14.17 14.59 0.08
CA ILE A 211 15.54 15.02 0.31
C ILE A 211 15.75 15.33 1.80
N GLN A 212 16.65 14.57 2.43
CA GLN A 212 16.90 14.62 3.87
C GLN A 212 17.84 15.75 4.25
N ASP A 213 18.74 16.15 3.36
CA ASP A 213 19.65 17.27 3.60
C ASP A 213 18.94 18.60 3.87
N ASP A 214 17.74 18.78 3.32
CA ASP A 214 16.89 19.96 3.58
C ASP A 214 16.38 20.05 5.02
N LEU A 215 16.40 18.92 5.73
CA LEU A 215 15.96 18.84 7.12
C LEU A 215 17.08 19.19 8.10
N LYS A 216 18.32 19.30 7.61
CA LYS A 216 19.51 19.62 8.40
C LYS A 216 19.68 21.13 8.51
N LYS A 217 20.42 21.58 9.54
CA LYS A 217 20.79 23.00 9.65
C LYS A 217 21.64 23.43 8.45
N PRO A 218 21.53 24.67 7.97
CA PRO A 218 22.30 25.16 6.83
C PRO A 218 23.79 24.92 7.04
N GLN A 219 24.43 24.22 6.09
CA GLN A 219 25.87 23.93 6.11
C GLN A 219 26.57 24.69 4.99
N SER A 220 27.85 25.01 5.18
CA SER A 220 28.67 25.67 4.16
C SER A 220 28.86 24.85 2.88
N ASN A 221 28.63 23.53 2.94
CA ASN A 221 28.88 22.58 1.85
C ASN A 221 27.59 21.90 1.36
N TYR A 222 26.45 22.60 1.45
CA TYR A 222 25.13 22.06 1.13
C TYR A 222 25.03 21.44 -0.27
N ASP A 223 25.56 22.09 -1.31
CA ASP A 223 25.49 21.55 -2.67
C ASP A 223 26.24 20.21 -2.82
N GLN A 224 27.36 20.07 -2.07
CA GLN A 224 28.14 18.84 -2.06
C GLN A 224 27.43 17.72 -1.31
N SER A 225 26.74 18.04 -0.21
CA SER A 225 26.00 17.03 0.56
C SER A 225 24.75 16.57 -0.20
N LEU A 226 24.03 17.50 -0.82
CA LEU A 226 22.88 17.23 -1.68
C LEU A 226 23.26 16.33 -2.85
N SER A 227 24.37 16.63 -3.53
CA SER A 227 24.86 15.82 -4.66
C SER A 227 25.17 14.38 -4.23
N LYS A 228 25.80 14.20 -3.07
CA LYS A 228 26.08 12.87 -2.51
C LYS A 228 24.81 12.10 -2.16
N GLU A 229 23.80 12.77 -1.61
CA GLU A 229 22.50 12.15 -1.32
C GLU A 229 21.85 11.67 -2.62
N ILE A 230 21.82 12.51 -3.66
CA ILE A 230 21.26 12.18 -4.97
C ILE A 230 22.01 11.00 -5.60
N GLU A 231 23.35 11.01 -5.60
CA GLU A 231 24.19 9.90 -6.09
C GLU A 231 23.90 8.58 -5.36
N GLN A 232 23.74 8.65 -4.03
CA GLN A 232 23.41 7.48 -3.22
C GLN A 232 22.03 6.92 -3.58
N VAL A 233 21.02 7.78 -3.75
CA VAL A 233 19.68 7.34 -4.13
C VAL A 233 19.69 6.74 -5.54
N LEU A 234 20.32 7.40 -6.51
CA LEU A 234 20.41 6.90 -7.88
C LEU A 234 21.09 5.54 -7.95
N SER A 235 22.21 5.35 -7.26
CA SER A 235 22.92 4.05 -7.24
C SER A 235 22.12 2.94 -6.54
N THR A 236 21.27 3.29 -5.57
CA THR A 236 20.39 2.34 -4.88
C THR A 236 19.21 1.94 -5.75
N GLU A 237 18.55 2.93 -6.37
CA GLU A 237 17.27 2.77 -7.05
C GLU A 237 17.36 2.36 -8.52
N THR A 238 18.55 2.47 -9.14
CA THR A 238 18.75 2.15 -10.56
C THR A 238 19.58 0.89 -10.80
N GLU A 239 19.28 0.18 -11.88
CA GLU A 239 20.11 -0.92 -12.37
C GLU A 239 21.42 -0.39 -12.96
N ALA A 240 22.49 -1.19 -12.84
CA ALA A 240 23.74 -0.90 -13.54
C ALA A 240 23.51 -0.81 -15.05
N GLN A 241 24.38 -0.06 -15.75
CA GLN A 241 24.31 0.17 -17.20
C GLN A 241 23.14 1.04 -17.69
N SER A 242 22.32 1.58 -16.78
CA SER A 242 21.32 2.60 -17.12
C SER A 242 21.99 3.88 -17.60
N MET A 243 21.40 4.54 -18.61
CA MET A 243 21.76 5.91 -18.95
C MET A 243 21.06 6.86 -17.98
N LEU A 244 21.81 7.43 -17.05
CA LEU A 244 21.30 8.39 -16.07
C LEU A 244 21.22 9.79 -16.69
N VAL A 245 20.04 10.40 -16.63
CA VAL A 245 19.76 11.72 -17.20
C VAL A 245 19.20 12.61 -16.13
N MET A 246 19.84 13.75 -15.91
CA MET A 246 19.47 14.71 -14.88
C MET A 246 18.89 15.98 -15.50
N GLY A 247 17.91 16.57 -14.83
CA GLY A 247 17.48 17.94 -15.05
C GLY A 247 18.58 18.97 -14.82
N ASN A 248 18.26 20.25 -15.04
CA ASN A 248 19.23 21.34 -14.97
C ASN A 248 19.56 21.80 -13.53
N ASN A 249 18.98 21.17 -12.51
CA ASN A 249 18.94 21.73 -11.16
C ASN A 249 20.17 21.40 -10.30
N VAL A 250 20.80 20.23 -10.49
CA VAL A 250 22.00 19.81 -9.74
C VAL A 250 22.95 19.03 -10.65
N PRO A 251 24.21 19.47 -10.82
CA PRO A 251 25.19 18.72 -11.60
C PRO A 251 25.65 17.48 -10.82
N ILE A 252 25.42 16.30 -11.38
CA ILE A 252 25.86 15.01 -10.81
C ILE A 252 26.82 14.32 -11.78
N ASP A 253 27.95 13.87 -11.27
CA ASP A 253 28.96 13.19 -12.08
C ASP A 253 28.40 11.90 -12.70
N GLY A 254 28.70 11.67 -13.98
CA GLY A 254 28.23 10.49 -14.71
C GLY A 254 26.78 10.57 -15.22
N THR A 255 26.10 11.71 -15.04
CA THR A 255 24.76 11.96 -15.63
C THR A 255 24.86 12.77 -16.91
N VAL A 256 23.90 12.57 -17.81
CA VAL A 256 23.74 13.36 -19.04
C VAL A 256 22.66 14.42 -18.82
N PRO A 257 22.88 15.70 -19.18
CA PRO A 257 21.83 16.71 -19.08
C PRO A 257 20.63 16.37 -19.97
N LEU A 258 19.41 16.59 -19.47
CA LEU A 258 18.18 16.36 -20.23
C LEU A 258 18.17 17.10 -21.57
N GLN A 259 18.72 18.32 -21.61
CA GLN A 259 18.85 19.11 -22.84
C GLN A 259 19.70 18.45 -23.92
N GLN A 260 20.71 17.67 -23.52
CA GLN A 260 21.54 16.94 -24.47
C GLN A 260 20.80 15.73 -25.02
N LEU A 261 20.01 15.03 -24.20
CA LEU A 261 19.15 13.95 -24.68
C LEU A 261 18.08 14.45 -25.66
N THR A 262 17.40 15.54 -25.32
CA THR A 262 16.28 16.05 -26.12
C THR A 262 16.68 16.56 -27.50
N GLN A 263 17.94 16.95 -27.70
CA GLN A 263 18.48 17.30 -29.02
C GLN A 263 18.45 16.13 -30.03
N HIS A 264 18.38 14.90 -29.54
CA HIS A 264 18.30 13.69 -30.36
C HIS A 264 16.87 13.15 -30.48
N CYS A 265 15.88 13.84 -29.90
CA CYS A 265 14.48 13.43 -29.88
C CYS A 265 13.64 14.27 -30.86
N ASP A 266 12.57 13.68 -31.39
CA ASP A 266 11.52 14.44 -32.08
C ASP A 266 10.68 15.27 -31.09
N THR A 267 9.86 16.18 -31.61
CA THR A 267 9.06 17.10 -30.78
C THR A 267 8.12 16.38 -29.81
N ASP A 268 7.54 15.25 -30.21
CA ASP A 268 6.62 14.48 -29.37
C ASP A 268 7.35 13.82 -28.20
N MET A 269 8.51 13.22 -28.46
CA MET A 269 9.36 12.63 -27.43
C MET A 269 9.94 13.71 -26.50
N GLN A 270 10.34 14.87 -27.03
CA GLN A 270 10.75 16.01 -26.21
C GLN A 270 9.64 16.44 -25.25
N HIS A 271 8.42 16.59 -25.75
CA HIS A 271 7.26 16.93 -24.93
C HIS A 271 6.94 15.82 -23.90
N PHE A 272 7.11 14.56 -24.28
CA PHE A 272 6.91 13.44 -23.36
C PHE A 272 7.92 13.48 -22.20
N LEU A 273 9.21 13.56 -22.49
CA LEU A 273 10.30 13.53 -21.51
C LEU A 273 10.32 14.76 -20.59
N THR A 274 9.83 15.91 -21.05
CA THR A 274 9.84 17.16 -20.26
C THR A 274 8.55 17.40 -19.49
N SER A 275 7.45 16.73 -19.83
CA SER A 275 6.14 16.99 -19.23
C SER A 275 5.38 15.71 -18.88
N ARG A 276 4.95 14.93 -19.87
CA ARG A 276 3.98 13.84 -19.65
C ARG A 276 4.52 12.73 -18.77
N ILE A 277 5.82 12.42 -18.89
CA ILE A 277 6.48 11.40 -18.08
C ILE A 277 6.43 11.72 -16.58
N TRP A 278 6.23 12.97 -16.17
CA TRP A 278 6.21 13.35 -14.75
C TRP A 278 4.80 13.46 -14.15
N SER A 279 3.76 13.35 -14.96
CA SER A 279 2.37 13.65 -14.55
C SER A 279 1.91 12.92 -13.28
N GLN A 280 2.18 11.62 -13.17
CA GLN A 280 1.80 10.82 -12.00
C GLN A 280 2.64 11.18 -10.78
N ALA A 281 3.96 11.32 -10.94
CA ALA A 281 4.87 11.76 -9.88
C ALA A 281 4.46 13.13 -9.32
N LEU A 282 4.19 14.10 -10.19
CA LEU A 282 3.76 15.45 -9.80
C LEU A 282 2.43 15.44 -9.03
N THR A 283 1.50 14.56 -9.40
CA THR A 283 0.22 14.40 -8.69
C THR A 283 0.46 13.94 -7.25
N LEU A 284 1.31 12.92 -7.07
CA LEU A 284 1.64 12.40 -5.73
C LEU A 284 2.45 13.39 -4.90
N CYS A 285 3.45 14.04 -5.50
CA CYS A 285 4.21 15.10 -4.83
C CYS A 285 3.27 16.22 -4.36
N SER A 286 2.33 16.67 -5.20
CA SER A 286 1.35 17.69 -4.83
C SER A 286 0.41 17.24 -3.71
N ALA A 287 -0.03 15.98 -3.73
CA ALA A 287 -0.90 15.41 -2.69
C ALA A 287 -0.16 15.25 -1.34
N SER A 288 1.16 15.06 -1.37
CA SER A 288 1.95 14.86 -0.16
C SER A 288 2.10 16.12 0.71
N ARG A 289 1.65 17.30 0.24
CA ARG A 289 1.68 18.57 1.02
C ARG A 289 0.93 18.46 2.34
N ASP A 290 -0.24 17.86 2.30
CA ASP A 290 -1.20 17.95 3.38
C ASP A 290 -0.74 17.13 4.60
N PHE A 291 0.21 16.22 4.42
CA PHE A 291 0.78 15.37 5.48
C PHE A 291 1.67 16.13 6.48
N CYS A 292 2.14 17.33 6.13
CA CYS A 292 2.97 18.15 7.00
C CYS A 292 2.20 19.28 7.70
N ALA A 293 0.88 19.39 7.49
CA ALA A 293 0.08 20.46 8.07
C ALA A 293 0.18 20.45 9.61
N GLY A 294 0.76 21.52 10.19
CA GLY A 294 0.86 21.69 11.65
C GLY A 294 1.93 20.85 12.35
N THR A 295 2.84 20.19 11.62
CA THR A 295 3.96 19.43 12.20
C THR A 295 5.32 19.98 11.74
N PRO A 296 6.39 19.89 12.56
CA PRO A 296 7.72 20.28 12.12
C PRO A 296 8.17 19.43 10.93
N THR A 297 8.84 20.07 9.97
CA THR A 297 9.25 19.47 8.68
C THR A 297 10.04 18.16 8.84
N HIS A 298 11.02 18.14 9.74
CA HIS A 298 11.81 16.94 10.02
C HIS A 298 11.03 15.79 10.66
N VAL A 299 9.85 16.05 11.25
CA VAL A 299 8.99 15.03 11.85
C VAL A 299 8.08 14.40 10.80
N CYS A 300 7.57 15.19 9.85
CA CYS A 300 6.65 14.69 8.82
C CYS A 300 7.35 14.06 7.62
N ALA A 301 8.66 14.30 7.41
CA ALA A 301 9.42 13.78 6.27
C ALA A 301 9.30 12.25 6.08
N ASN A 302 9.38 11.47 7.17
CA ASN A 302 9.23 10.01 7.11
C ASN A 302 7.81 9.59 6.73
N THR A 303 6.80 10.32 7.21
CA THR A 303 5.40 10.10 6.85
C THR A 303 5.16 10.39 5.38
N VAL A 304 5.74 11.49 4.87
CA VAL A 304 5.70 11.86 3.45
C VAL A 304 6.39 10.79 2.61
N GLN A 305 7.61 10.36 2.98
CA GLN A 305 8.32 9.29 2.25
C GLN A 305 7.47 8.01 2.18
N LYS A 306 6.91 7.58 3.31
CA LYS A 306 6.05 6.40 3.39
C LYS A 306 4.82 6.54 2.50
N TYR A 307 4.18 7.71 2.50
CA TYR A 307 3.04 8.00 1.62
C TYR A 307 3.44 7.92 0.13
N LEU A 308 4.57 8.51 -0.25
CA LEU A 308 5.04 8.50 -1.64
C LEU A 308 5.32 7.07 -2.11
N ASP A 309 6.05 6.28 -1.33
CA ASP A 309 6.38 4.89 -1.68
C ASP A 309 5.12 4.02 -1.84
N THR A 310 4.19 4.13 -0.90
CA THR A 310 2.96 3.32 -0.89
C THR A 310 1.99 3.74 -1.98
N SER A 311 1.84 5.04 -2.22
CA SER A 311 0.95 5.58 -3.26
C SER A 311 1.47 5.27 -4.66
N LEU A 312 2.78 5.35 -4.89
CA LEU A 312 3.41 4.87 -6.13
C LEU A 312 3.09 3.40 -6.38
N TYR A 313 3.20 2.59 -5.33
CA TYR A 313 2.93 1.16 -5.45
C TYR A 313 1.47 0.88 -5.80
N ARG A 314 0.52 1.61 -5.20
CA ARG A 314 -0.92 1.52 -5.52
C ARG A 314 -1.24 1.88 -6.96
N LEU A 315 -0.72 3.03 -7.43
CA LEU A 315 -1.00 3.56 -8.77
C LEU A 315 -0.62 2.59 -9.89
N ARG A 316 0.37 1.71 -9.66
CA ARG A 316 0.83 0.73 -10.64
C ARG A 316 -0.25 -0.28 -11.04
N TYR A 317 -1.15 -0.64 -10.13
CA TYR A 317 -2.09 -1.76 -10.34
C TYR A 317 -3.53 -1.31 -10.55
N GLY A 318 -3.89 -0.08 -10.18
CA GLY A 318 -5.23 0.47 -10.42
C GLY A 318 -6.36 -0.44 -9.93
N ASP A 319 -7.32 -0.72 -10.81
CA ASP A 319 -8.42 -1.66 -10.53
C ASP A 319 -7.89 -3.10 -10.51
N GLY A 320 -7.90 -3.73 -9.34
CA GLY A 320 -7.25 -5.02 -9.08
C GLY A 320 -6.10 -4.95 -8.07
N PHE A 321 -5.73 -3.76 -7.59
CA PHE A 321 -4.71 -3.64 -6.54
C PHE A 321 -5.09 -4.37 -5.25
N TYR A 322 -6.38 -4.48 -4.93
CA TYR A 322 -6.84 -5.23 -3.77
C TYR A 322 -6.55 -6.74 -3.91
N ASP A 323 -6.79 -7.35 -5.08
CA ASP A 323 -6.40 -8.75 -5.34
C ASP A 323 -4.89 -8.92 -5.19
N HIS A 324 -4.13 -8.01 -5.79
CA HIS A 324 -2.67 -8.03 -5.75
C HIS A 324 -2.12 -7.97 -4.32
N ILE A 325 -2.60 -7.05 -3.48
CA ILE A 325 -2.13 -6.95 -2.09
C ILE A 325 -2.50 -8.19 -1.28
N LEU A 326 -3.69 -8.76 -1.50
CA LEU A 326 -4.12 -9.98 -0.83
C LEU A 326 -3.24 -11.17 -1.21
N ARG A 327 -2.79 -11.27 -2.46
CA ARG A 327 -1.84 -12.31 -2.89
C ARG A 327 -0.48 -12.15 -2.21
N ILE A 328 0.03 -10.92 -2.09
CA ILE A 328 1.29 -10.69 -1.38
C ILE A 328 1.14 -11.09 0.09
N ILE A 329 0.03 -10.71 0.73
CA ILE A 329 -0.29 -11.10 2.11
C ILE A 329 -0.33 -12.62 2.24
N SER A 330 -0.99 -13.32 1.31
CA SER A 330 -1.03 -14.79 1.30
C SER A 330 0.37 -15.40 1.22
N ASN A 331 1.19 -14.90 0.30
CA ASN A 331 2.54 -15.40 0.08
C ASN A 331 3.43 -15.19 1.31
N GLU A 332 3.42 -13.99 1.89
CA GLU A 332 4.28 -13.63 3.02
C GLU A 332 3.87 -14.35 4.32
N PHE A 333 2.57 -14.42 4.62
CA PHE A 333 2.11 -14.85 5.95
C PHE A 333 1.63 -16.30 6.03
N THR A 334 1.24 -16.92 4.90
CA THR A 334 0.61 -18.23 4.91
C THR A 334 1.36 -19.26 4.06
N GLN A 335 1.81 -18.90 2.86
CA GLN A 335 2.49 -19.87 1.99
C GLN A 335 3.96 -20.10 2.40
N ASN A 336 4.71 -19.03 2.67
CA ASN A 336 6.11 -19.15 3.12
C ASN A 336 6.26 -19.77 4.52
N GLY A 337 5.18 -19.78 5.32
CA GLY A 337 5.15 -20.42 6.65
C GLY A 337 4.91 -21.93 6.62
N LEU A 338 4.59 -22.52 5.46
CA LEU A 338 4.42 -23.98 5.29
C LEU A 338 5.73 -24.68 4.88
N THR A 339 6.78 -23.92 4.56
CA THR A 339 8.09 -24.40 4.12
C THR A 339 9.19 -24.35 5.20
N SER A 340 8.84 -24.05 6.45
CA SER A 340 9.74 -24.01 7.61
C SER A 340 9.31 -25.00 8.69
#